data_AF-X0YXJ0-F1
#
_entry.id   AF-X0YXJ0-F1
#
_cell.length_a   1.000
_cell.length_b   1.000
_cell.length_c   1.000
_cell.angle_alpha   90.00
_cell.angle_beta   90.00
_cell.angle_gamma   90.00
#
_symmetry.space_group_name_H-M   'P 1'
#
loop_
_entity.id
_entity.type
_entity.pdbx_description
1 polymer ?
#
loop_
_entity_poly.entity_id
_entity_poly.type
_entity_poly.pdbx_seq_one_letter_code
_entity_poly.pdbx_strand_id
1 'polypeptide(L)'
;AHAHGKFAFMHSDGFIMDIYEHLIEIGVDAINSQLFIMPIEEIGQRFKGRITFWGELDRQHILPFGTPEDVGEAVNRVRRALWDDRGGVIGQAEFNKGYPLENIRAFFEAWWGPPET
;
A
#
# COMPACT_ATOMS: atom_id res chain seq x y z
N ALA A 1 21.83 6.86 1.00
CA ALA A 1 20.76 7.86 0.79
C ALA A 1 20.76 8.91 1.90
N HIS A 2 20.65 8.49 3.16
CA HIS A 2 20.49 9.39 4.31
C HIS A 2 21.62 10.39 4.55
N ALA A 3 22.88 10.02 4.28
CA ALA A 3 24.02 10.94 4.40
C ALA A 3 23.89 12.22 3.53
N HIS A 4 22.96 12.22 2.57
CA HIS A 4 22.63 13.37 1.72
C HIS A 4 21.17 13.83 1.89
N GLY A 5 20.51 13.50 3.01
CA GLY A 5 19.14 13.92 3.29
C GLY A 5 18.07 13.32 2.37
N LYS A 6 18.35 12.16 1.76
CA LYS A 6 17.41 11.45 0.88
C LYS A 6 16.82 10.23 1.57
N PHE A 7 15.55 9.96 1.31
CA PHE A 7 14.89 8.71 1.71
C PHE A 7 15.26 7.55 0.78
N ALA A 8 15.25 6.33 1.32
CA ALA A 8 15.43 5.07 0.64
C ALA A 8 14.09 4.33 0.55
N PHE A 9 13.58 4.19 -0.67
CA PHE A 9 12.33 3.49 -0.97
C PHE A 9 12.69 2.16 -1.61
N MET A 10 12.03 1.09 -1.19
CA MET A 10 12.24 -0.26 -1.73
C MET A 10 10.92 -0.86 -2.19
N HIS A 11 11.00 -1.69 -3.24
CA HIS A 11 9.89 -2.48 -3.74
C HIS A 11 10.31 -3.96 -3.78
N SER A 12 9.42 -4.85 -3.35
CA SER A 12 9.54 -6.29 -3.55
C SER A 12 8.16 -6.94 -3.59
N ASP A 13 7.88 -7.62 -4.70
CA ASP A 13 6.74 -8.54 -4.80
C ASP A 13 7.00 -9.85 -4.06
N GLY A 14 5.95 -10.67 -3.93
CA GLY A 14 6.01 -11.96 -3.24
C GLY A 14 5.74 -11.90 -1.74
N PHE A 15 5.96 -13.04 -1.07
CA PHE A 15 5.72 -13.19 0.36
C PHE A 15 6.99 -12.79 1.13
N ILE A 16 7.06 -11.54 1.59
CA ILE A 16 8.28 -10.95 2.17
C ILE A 16 8.20 -10.72 3.69
N MET A 17 7.25 -11.34 4.39
CA MET A 17 7.04 -11.17 5.84
C MET A 17 8.34 -11.30 6.66
N ASP A 18 9.19 -12.26 6.30
CA ASP A 18 10.40 -12.59 7.05
C ASP A 18 11.51 -11.54 6.94
N ILE A 19 11.49 -10.70 5.90
CA ILE A 19 12.53 -9.70 5.66
C ILE A 19 12.14 -8.29 6.09
N TYR A 20 10.87 -8.03 6.45
CA TYR A 20 10.41 -6.72 6.89
C TYR A 20 11.27 -6.15 8.03
N GLU A 21 11.60 -6.96 9.03
CA GLU A 21 12.42 -6.54 10.16
C GLU A 21 13.82 -6.11 9.73
N HIS A 22 14.44 -6.87 8.82
CA HIS A 22 15.76 -6.53 8.27
C HIS A 22 15.71 -5.26 7.43
N LEU A 23 14.65 -5.04 6.64
CA LEU A 23 14.49 -3.82 5.84
C LEU A 23 14.40 -2.58 6.74
N ILE A 24 13.71 -2.70 7.88
CA ILE A 24 13.64 -1.63 8.89
C ILE A 24 15.02 -1.41 9.52
N GLU A 25 15.72 -2.49 9.90
CA GLU A 25 17.05 -2.42 10.53
C GLU A 25 18.09 -1.72 9.65
N ILE A 26 18.09 -2.00 8.35
CA ILE A 26 19.03 -1.38 7.41
C ILE A 26 18.63 0.05 6.99
N GLY A 27 17.49 0.55 7.49
CA GLY A 27 17.04 1.93 7.28
C GLY A 27 16.25 2.16 5.99
N VAL A 28 15.44 1.20 5.54
CA VAL A 28 14.44 1.50 4.49
C VAL A 28 13.35 2.40 5.08
N ASP A 29 13.08 3.53 4.42
CA ASP A 29 12.09 4.51 4.90
C ASP A 29 10.66 4.16 4.46
N ALA A 30 10.52 3.63 3.24
CA ALA A 30 9.25 3.21 2.67
C ALA A 30 9.35 1.90 1.89
N ILE A 31 8.39 1.01 2.10
CA ILE A 31 8.32 -0.30 1.46
C ILE A 31 7.03 -0.46 0.65
N ASN A 32 7.20 -0.81 -0.62
CA ASN A 32 6.14 -1.35 -1.47
C ASN A 32 6.25 -2.87 -1.50
N SER A 33 5.20 -3.53 -1.04
CA SER A 33 5.13 -5.00 -1.05
C SER A 33 3.76 -5.47 -1.49
N GLN A 34 3.69 -6.70 -1.97
CA GLN A 34 2.46 -7.32 -2.44
C GLN A 34 1.55 -7.71 -1.26
N LEU A 35 0.89 -6.72 -0.64
CA LEU A 35 0.15 -6.86 0.62
C LEU A 35 -0.91 -7.98 0.59
N PHE A 36 -1.61 -8.14 -0.53
CA PHE A 36 -2.80 -8.99 -0.62
C PHE A 36 -2.52 -10.49 -0.68
N ILE A 37 -1.26 -10.90 -0.80
CA ILE A 37 -0.84 -12.30 -0.64
C ILE A 37 -0.29 -12.61 0.77
N MET A 38 -0.25 -11.61 1.66
CA MET A 38 0.22 -11.69 3.03
C MET A 38 -0.90 -11.33 4.02
N PRO A 39 -0.77 -11.71 5.31
CA PRO A 39 -1.71 -11.27 6.34
C PRO A 39 -1.49 -9.77 6.67
N ILE A 40 -2.18 -8.89 5.96
CA ILE A 40 -2.06 -7.41 6.09
C ILE A 40 -2.22 -6.96 7.55
N GLU A 41 -3.12 -7.58 8.30
CA GLU A 41 -3.37 -7.28 9.70
C GLU A 41 -2.16 -7.60 10.59
N GLU A 42 -1.44 -8.69 10.31
CA GLU A 42 -0.20 -9.05 11.00
C GLU A 42 0.94 -8.09 10.64
N ILE A 43 1.05 -7.70 9.37
CA ILE A 43 1.99 -6.66 8.92
C ILE A 43 1.78 -5.38 9.74
N GLY A 44 0.52 -4.94 9.83
CA GLY A 44 0.15 -3.76 10.59
C GLY A 44 0.52 -3.86 12.07
N GLN A 45 0.23 -4.99 12.71
CA GLN A 45 0.58 -5.23 14.12
C GLN A 45 2.09 -5.16 14.38
N ARG A 46 2.91 -5.66 13.46
CA ARG A 46 4.35 -5.80 13.64
C ARG A 46 5.17 -4.57 13.23
N PHE A 47 4.73 -3.86 12.19
CA PHE A 47 5.62 -2.92 11.48
C PHE A 47 5.06 -1.50 11.32
N LYS A 48 3.76 -1.25 11.56
CA LYS A 48 3.23 0.12 11.40
C LYS A 48 3.85 1.11 12.38
N GLY A 49 4.09 2.33 11.89
CA GLY A 49 4.80 3.37 12.64
C GLY A 49 6.32 3.15 12.75
N ARG A 50 6.85 2.03 12.22
CA ARG A 50 8.30 1.75 12.12
C ARG A 50 8.83 1.90 10.70
N ILE A 51 7.94 1.80 9.71
CA ILE A 51 8.22 2.03 8.29
C ILE A 51 6.98 2.64 7.62
N THR A 52 7.21 3.41 6.56
CA THR A 52 6.12 3.89 5.69
C THR A 52 5.70 2.76 4.75
N PHE A 53 4.41 2.47 4.66
CA PHE A 53 3.91 1.57 3.62
C PHE A 53 3.64 2.38 2.36
N TRP A 54 4.09 1.90 1.21
CA TRP A 54 3.96 2.60 -0.06
C TRP A 54 3.36 1.68 -1.11
N GLY A 55 2.12 1.93 -1.55
CA GLY A 55 1.43 1.07 -2.51
C GLY A 55 1.29 -0.39 -2.06
N GLU A 56 0.83 -1.31 -2.91
CA GLU A 56 -0.22 -1.06 -3.90
C GLU A 56 -1.48 -1.87 -3.56
N LEU A 57 -2.63 -1.44 -4.08
CA LEU A 57 -3.85 -2.24 -4.02
C LEU A 57 -3.72 -3.46 -4.93
N ASP A 58 -4.49 -4.53 -4.68
CA ASP A 58 -4.40 -5.78 -5.44
C ASP A 58 -4.63 -5.58 -6.95
N ARG A 59 -3.52 -5.57 -7.69
CA ARG A 59 -3.46 -5.47 -9.16
C ARG A 59 -3.73 -6.78 -9.90
N GLN A 60 -3.77 -7.91 -9.19
CA GLN A 60 -3.97 -9.22 -9.78
C GLN A 60 -5.45 -9.62 -9.80
N HIS A 61 -6.23 -9.17 -8.82
CA HIS A 61 -7.65 -9.54 -8.71
C HIS A 61 -8.58 -8.33 -8.56
N ILE A 62 -8.37 -7.49 -7.54
CA ILE A 62 -9.36 -6.47 -7.16
C ILE A 62 -9.43 -5.33 -8.18
N LEU A 63 -8.31 -4.69 -8.51
CA LEU A 63 -8.28 -3.61 -9.51
C LEU A 63 -8.79 -4.05 -10.90
N PRO A 64 -8.32 -5.18 -11.48
CA PRO A 64 -8.76 -5.59 -12.81
C PRO A 64 -10.17 -6.19 -12.89
N PHE A 65 -10.63 -6.90 -11.85
CA PHE A 65 -11.83 -7.76 -11.96
C PHE A 65 -12.88 -7.55 -10.86
N GLY A 66 -12.54 -6.81 -9.80
CA GLY A 66 -13.49 -6.47 -8.73
C GLY A 66 -14.48 -5.38 -9.15
N THR A 67 -15.42 -5.09 -8.26
CA THR A 67 -16.32 -3.95 -8.36
C THR A 67 -15.71 -2.71 -7.69
N PRO A 68 -16.24 -1.50 -7.97
CA PRO A 68 -15.88 -0.29 -7.23
C PRO A 68 -16.02 -0.42 -5.70
N GLU A 69 -17.00 -1.20 -5.23
CA GLU A 69 -17.19 -1.49 -3.81
C GLU A 69 -16.07 -2.38 -3.25
N ASP A 70 -15.68 -3.42 -3.99
CA ASP A 70 -14.53 -4.28 -3.62
C ASP A 70 -13.24 -3.46 -3.50
N VAL A 71 -13.02 -2.51 -4.42
CA VAL A 71 -11.88 -1.59 -4.40
C VAL A 71 -11.92 -0.70 -3.16
N GLY A 72 -13.08 -0.11 -2.85
CA GLY A 72 -13.27 0.72 -1.66
C GLY A 72 -12.99 -0.04 -0.37
N GLU A 73 -13.50 -1.28 -0.26
CA GLU A 73 -13.25 -2.13 0.91
C GLU A 73 -11.80 -2.57 1.03
N ALA A 74 -11.13 -2.83 -0.09
CA ALA A 74 -9.70 -3.14 -0.10
C ALA A 74 -8.86 -1.95 0.39
N VAL A 75 -9.16 -0.74 -0.07
CA VAL A 75 -8.53 0.49 0.44
C VAL A 75 -8.77 0.66 1.93
N ASN A 76 -10.02 0.48 2.38
CA ASN A 76 -10.37 0.58 3.80
C ASN A 76 -9.67 -0.48 4.65
N ARG A 77 -9.50 -1.71 4.15
CA ARG A 77 -8.72 -2.76 4.82
C ARG A 77 -7.27 -2.34 5.00
N VAL A 78 -6.62 -1.87 3.93
CA VAL A 78 -5.23 -1.37 3.99
C VAL A 78 -5.11 -0.21 4.98
N ARG A 79 -6.00 0.77 4.90
CA ARG A 79 -6.02 1.91 5.83
C ARG A 79 -6.17 1.45 7.28
N ARG A 80 -7.13 0.59 7.60
CA ARG A 80 -7.36 0.08 8.96
C ARG A 80 -6.14 -0.68 9.52
N ALA A 81 -5.49 -1.47 8.69
CA ALA A 81 -4.37 -2.30 9.12
C ALA A 81 -3.06 -1.50 9.26
N LEU A 82 -2.76 -0.64 8.29
CA LEU A 82 -1.41 -0.08 8.11
C LEU A 82 -1.29 1.40 8.47
N TRP A 83 -2.38 2.17 8.53
CA TRP A 83 -2.30 3.59 8.87
C TRP A 83 -1.78 3.80 10.30
N ASP A 84 -0.85 4.74 10.42
CA ASP A 84 -0.29 5.22 11.68
C ASP A 84 0.26 6.63 11.45
N ASP A 85 0.05 7.56 12.37
CA ASP A 85 0.47 8.96 12.19
C ASP A 85 2.00 9.18 12.19
N ARG A 86 2.78 8.15 12.57
CA ARG A 86 4.25 8.20 12.57
C ARG A 86 4.87 7.78 11.22
N GLY A 87 4.32 6.73 10.61
CA GLY A 87 4.88 6.12 9.38
C GLY A 87 3.97 6.26 8.16
N GLY A 88 2.65 6.26 8.35
CA GLY A 88 1.69 6.49 7.28
C GLY A 88 1.61 5.41 6.21
N VAL A 89 0.70 5.66 5.27
CA VAL A 89 0.50 4.86 4.06
C VAL A 89 0.45 5.81 2.87
N ILE A 90 1.31 5.58 1.89
CA ILE A 90 1.22 6.24 0.58
C ILE A 90 0.27 5.40 -0.28
N GLY A 91 -0.97 5.88 -0.43
CA GLY A 91 -2.00 5.26 -1.25
C GLY A 91 -1.69 5.34 -2.74
N GLN A 92 -0.90 4.41 -3.27
CA GLN A 92 -0.63 4.28 -4.69
C GLN A 92 -1.37 3.08 -5.28
N ALA A 93 -1.89 3.22 -6.50
CA ALA A 93 -2.32 2.11 -7.35
C ALA A 93 -1.62 2.21 -8.71
N GLU A 94 -1.25 1.07 -9.27
CA GLU A 94 -0.82 0.98 -10.66
C GLU A 94 -2.05 1.00 -11.59
N PHE A 95 -2.01 1.84 -12.63
CA PHE A 95 -3.03 1.85 -13.66
C PHE A 95 -2.52 1.12 -14.90
N ASN A 96 -3.18 0.00 -15.23
CA ASN A 96 -2.81 -0.85 -16.36
C ASN A 96 -3.90 -0.92 -17.43
N LYS A 97 -3.48 -1.35 -18.63
CA LYS A 97 -4.40 -1.60 -19.74
C LYS A 97 -5.45 -2.62 -19.36
N GLY A 98 -6.72 -2.26 -19.52
CA GLY A 98 -7.86 -3.13 -19.27
C GLY A 98 -8.45 -3.01 -17.87
N TYR A 99 -7.88 -2.18 -16.99
CA TYR A 99 -8.51 -1.91 -15.70
C TYR A 99 -9.75 -1.03 -15.92
N PRO A 100 -10.90 -1.37 -15.30
CA PRO A 100 -12.08 -0.52 -15.35
C PRO A 100 -11.78 0.86 -14.74
N LEU A 101 -12.16 1.94 -15.43
CA LEU A 101 -11.88 3.31 -14.97
C LEU A 101 -12.63 3.63 -13.68
N GLU A 102 -13.80 3.03 -13.49
CA GLU A 102 -14.59 3.10 -12.27
C GLU A 102 -13.85 2.51 -11.07
N ASN A 103 -13.05 1.47 -11.25
CA ASN A 103 -12.23 0.89 -10.19
C ASN A 103 -11.07 1.82 -9.84
N ILE A 104 -10.41 2.40 -10.84
CA ILE A 104 -9.37 3.41 -10.61
C ILE A 104 -9.94 4.62 -9.87
N ARG A 105 -11.13 5.09 -10.28
CA ARG A 105 -11.83 6.19 -9.62
C ARG A 105 -12.16 5.85 -8.17
N ALA A 106 -12.73 4.68 -7.93
CA ALA A 106 -13.08 4.21 -6.58
C ALA A 106 -11.85 4.14 -5.67
N PHE A 107 -10.68 3.73 -6.17
CA PHE A 107 -9.44 3.74 -5.42
C PHE A 107 -9.09 5.15 -4.92
N PHE A 108 -9.07 6.13 -5.83
CA PHE A 108 -8.73 7.51 -5.47
C PHE A 108 -9.79 8.13 -4.54
N GLU A 109 -11.07 7.91 -4.81
CA GLU A 109 -12.15 8.43 -3.97
C GLU A 109 -12.15 7.81 -2.56
N ALA A 110 -11.81 6.53 -2.43
CA ALA A 110 -11.67 5.89 -1.14
C ALA A 110 -10.50 6.47 -0.32
N TRP A 111 -9.42 6.92 -0.98
CA TRP A 111 -8.28 7.56 -0.31
C TRP A 111 -8.49 9.05 0.00
N TRP A 112 -8.97 9.81 -0.98
CA TRP A 112 -8.98 11.28 -0.97
C TRP A 112 -10.38 11.90 -0.94
N GLY A 113 -11.44 11.10 -1.03
CA GLY A 113 -12.81 11.60 -1.21
C GLY A 113 -13.10 11.93 -2.68
N PRO A 114 -14.34 12.35 -2.98
CA PRO A 114 -14.74 12.72 -4.33
C PRO A 114 -13.90 13.91 -4.83
N PRO A 115 -13.62 14.00 -6.14
CA PRO A 115 -12.88 15.12 -6.70
C PRO A 115 -13.63 16.44 -6.44
N GLU A 116 -12.87 17.48 -6.11
CA GLU A 116 -13.39 18.84 -6.00
C GLU A 116 -13.94 19.30 -7.36
N THR A 117 -15.11 19.93 -7.35
CA THR A 117 -15.82 20.44 -8.53
C THR A 117 -15.39 21.85 -8.92
#